data_AF-A0A955JA22-F1
#
_entry.id   AF-A0A955JA22-F1
#
_cell.length_a   1.000
_cell.length_b   1.000
_cell.length_c   1.000
_cell.angle_alpha   90.00
_cell.angle_beta   90.00
_cell.angle_gamma   90.00
#
_symmetry.space_group_name_H-M   'P 1'
#
loop_
_entity.id
_entity.type
_entity.pdbx_description
1 polymer ?
#
loop_
_entity_poly.entity_id
_entity_poly.type
_entity_poly.pdbx_seq_one_letter_code
_entity_poly.pdbx_strand_id
1 'polypeptide(L)' 'MRRRVRSVETSVRVQAKANEPLEKTLRRLRKLCNNEGITRELKRHAYYEKPSEKRRRRKRERIKAIRLAQRARDLLAQ' A
#
# COMPACT_ATOMS: atom_id res chain seq x y z
N MET A 1 -7.63 19.06 26.79
CA MET A 1 -8.21 18.41 25.59
C MET A 1 -7.67 19.09 24.32
N ARG A 2 -6.47 18.74 23.87
CA ARG A 2 -5.91 19.21 22.58
C ARG A 2 -5.88 18.00 21.66
N ARG A 3 -6.74 17.96 20.64
CA ARG A 3 -6.61 16.99 19.56
C ARG A 3 -5.25 17.26 18.93
N ARG A 4 -4.24 16.42 19.22
CA ARG A 4 -3.01 16.37 18.43
C ARG A 4 -3.48 16.09 17.00
N VAL A 5 -3.47 17.13 16.19
CA VAL A 5 -3.50 17.03 14.73
C VAL A 5 -2.54 15.91 14.40
N ARG A 6 -3.06 14.83 13.79
CA ARG A 6 -2.25 13.71 13.34
C ARG A 6 -1.19 14.32 12.44
N SER A 7 0.05 14.36 12.90
CA SER A 7 1.20 14.65 12.07
C SER A 7 1.02 13.83 10.81
N VAL A 8 0.93 14.50 9.67
CA VAL A 8 0.99 13.84 8.37
C VAL A 8 2.40 13.23 8.30
N GLU A 9 2.52 11.99 8.76
CA GLU A 9 3.76 11.23 8.70
C GLU A 9 4.08 11.04 7.21
N THR A 10 5.21 11.59 6.79
CA THR A 10 5.75 11.48 5.44
C THR A 10 5.74 10.01 5.00
N SER A 11 4.92 9.67 4.01
CA SER A 11 4.62 8.29 3.65
C SER A 11 5.88 7.52 3.21
N VAL A 12 6.71 8.09 2.32
CA VAL A 12 7.96 7.43 1.87
C VAL A 12 9.16 8.35 2.06
N ARG A 13 10.18 7.93 2.81
CA ARG A 13 11.50 8.60 2.88
C ARG A 13 12.60 7.62 2.50
N VAL A 14 13.45 7.99 1.54
CA VAL A 14 14.67 7.26 1.17
C VAL A 14 15.86 8.17 1.30
N GLN A 15 16.84 7.77 2.12
CA GLN A 15 18.13 8.44 2.21
C GLN A 15 19.16 7.72 1.32
N ALA A 16 19.90 8.49 0.53
CA ALA A 16 21.03 7.95 -0.23
C ALA A 16 22.21 7.70 0.72
N LYS A 17 22.84 6.53 0.62
CA LYS A 17 24.09 6.23 1.32
C LYS A 17 25.27 6.62 0.43
N ALA A 18 26.38 7.05 1.04
CA ALA A 18 27.54 7.59 0.33
C ALA A 18 28.15 6.65 -0.73
N ASN A 19 28.05 5.32 -0.54
CA ASN A 19 28.62 4.30 -1.44
C ASN A 19 27.58 3.59 -2.33
N GLU A 20 26.39 4.18 -2.56
CA GLU A 20 25.38 3.55 -3.42
C GLU A 20 25.17 4.32 -4.74
N PRO A 21 25.11 3.61 -5.88
CA PRO A 21 24.80 4.25 -7.15
C PRO A 21 23.36 4.79 -7.13
N LEU A 22 23.15 5.94 -7.78
CA LEU A 22 21.88 6.66 -7.81
C LEU A 22 20.70 5.75 -8.20
N GLU A 23 20.90 4.87 -9.18
CA GLU A 23 19.89 3.92 -9.64
C GLU A 23 19.36 3.01 -8.53
N LYS A 24 20.22 2.58 -7.60
CA LYS A 24 19.84 1.69 -6.49
C LYS A 24 18.95 2.43 -5.48
N THR A 25 19.19 3.72 -5.28
CA THR A 25 18.34 4.58 -4.45
C THR A 25 16.97 4.79 -5.09
N LEU A 26 16.92 5.03 -6.41
CA LEU A 26 15.67 5.16 -7.16
C LEU A 26 14.85 3.87 -7.18
N ARG A 27 15.51 2.70 -7.33
CA ARG A 27 14.83 1.40 -7.25
C ARG A 27 14.19 1.15 -5.89
N ARG A 28 14.87 1.50 -4.79
CA ARG A 28 14.32 1.39 -3.43
C ARG A 28 13.14 2.33 -3.22
N LEU A 29 13.26 3.58 -3.69
CA LEU A 29 12.14 4.54 -3.66
C LEU A 29 10.92 3.99 -4.37
N ARG A 30 11.09 3.50 -5.61
CA ARG A 30 9.99 2.91 -6.38
C ARG A 30 9.38 1.68 -5.70
N LYS A 31 10.22 0.84 -5.06
CA LYS A 31 9.75 -0.32 -4.29
C LYS A 31 8.92 0.11 -3.08
N LEU A 32 9.35 1.11 -2.32
CA LEU A 32 8.62 1.63 -1.16
C LEU A 32 7.29 2.27 -1.56
N CYS A 33 7.27 3.11 -2.61
CA CYS A 33 6.04 3.69 -3.15
C CYS A 33 5.03 2.62 -3.61
N ASN A 34 5.52 1.51 -4.20
CA ASN A 34 4.68 0.40 -4.60
C ASN A 34 4.17 -0.41 -3.41
N ASN A 35 5.01 -0.60 -2.38
CA ASN A 35 4.67 -1.35 -1.17
C ASN A 35 3.60 -0.64 -0.33
N GLU A 36 3.74 0.67 -0.17
CA GLU A 36 2.73 1.51 0.50
C GLU A 36 1.43 1.65 -0.32
N GLY A 37 1.46 1.22 -1.58
CA GLY A 37 0.28 1.22 -2.43
C GLY A 37 -0.13 2.60 -2.91
N ILE A 38 0.73 3.62 -2.81
CA ILE A 38 0.47 5.00 -3.26
C ILE A 38 -0.02 5.00 -4.71
N THR A 39 0.65 4.26 -5.59
CA THR A 39 0.26 4.13 -7.00
C THR A 39 -1.14 3.52 -7.18
N ARG A 40 -1.53 2.58 -6.31
CA ARG A 40 -2.86 1.96 -6.33
C ARG A 40 -3.92 2.93 -5.81
N GLU A 41 -3.59 3.72 -4.79
CA GLU A 41 -4.50 4.74 -4.27
C GLU A 41 -4.73 5.86 -5.28
N LEU A 42 -3.67 6.35 -5.94
CA LEU A 42 -3.78 7.34 -7.01
C LEU A 42 -4.74 6.87 -8.11
N LYS A 43 -4.57 5.65 -8.62
CA LYS A 43 -5.48 5.08 -9.64
C LYS A 43 -6.92 4.93 -9.15
N ARG A 44 -7.10 4.64 -7.85
CA ARG A 44 -8.41 4.50 -7.21
C ARG A 44 -9.13 5.83 -7.03
N HIS A 45 -8.38 6.92 -6.89
CA HIS A 45 -8.91 8.28 -6.70
C HIS A 45 -8.96 9.10 -8.00
N ALA A 46 -8.44 8.58 -9.10
CA ALA A 46 -8.42 9.26 -10.40
C ALA A 46 -9.83 9.52 -10.99
N TYR A 47 -10.84 8.76 -10.58
CA TYR A 47 -12.23 8.93 -11.01
C TYR A 47 -13.19 8.82 -9.83
N TYR A 48 -14.37 9.42 -9.97
CA TYR A 48 -15.43 9.27 -8.99
C TYR A 48 -15.97 7.83 -9.00
N GLU A 49 -15.76 7.13 -7.90
CA GLU A 49 -16.36 5.83 -7.64
C GLU A 49 -17.63 6.02 -6.79
N LYS A 50 -18.79 5.60 -7.31
CA LYS A 50 -20.05 5.65 -6.56
C LYS A 50 -19.91 4.92 -5.21
N PRO A 51 -20.58 5.40 -4.13
CA PRO A 51 -20.46 4.79 -2.80
C PRO A 51 -20.81 3.30 -2.75
N SER A 52 -21.78 2.86 -3.56
CA SER A 52 -22.18 1.45 -3.70
C SER A 52 -21.06 0.60 -4.29
N GLU A 53 -20.42 1.06 -5.36
CA GLU A 53 -19.29 0.40 -6.00
C GLU A 53 -18.09 0.33 -5.06
N LYS A 54 -17.80 1.41 -4.33
CA LYS A 54 -16.76 1.43 -3.31
C LYS A 54 -16.98 0.37 -2.22
N ARG A 55 -18.23 0.19 -1.75
CA ARG A 55 -18.59 -0.87 -0.79
C ARG A 55 -18.41 -2.26 -1.40
N ARG A 56 -18.86 -2.46 -2.64
CA ARG A 56 -18.76 -3.74 -3.38
C ARG A 56 -17.30 -4.13 -3.60
N ARG A 57 -16.44 -3.19 -3.99
CA ARG A 57 -15.00 -3.40 -4.16
C ARG A 57 -14.31 -3.78 -2.84
N ARG A 58 -14.58 -3.04 -1.76
CA ARG A 58 -14.04 -3.37 -0.42
C ARG A 58 -14.41 -4.78 0.03
N LYS A 59 -15.66 -5.21 -0.19
CA LYS A 59 -16.09 -6.59 0.10
C LYS A 59 -15.32 -7.62 -0.71
N ARG A 60 -15.12 -7.40 -2.01
CA ARG A 60 -14.32 -8.28 -2.88
C ARG A 60 -12.85 -8.34 -2.44
N GLU A 61 -12.25 -7.20 -2.10
CA GLU A 61 -10.86 -7.13 -1.61
C GLU A 61 -10.69 -7.90 -0.30
N ARG A 62 -11.64 -7.78 0.64
CA ARG A 62 -11.64 -8.55 1.90
C ARG A 62 -11.73 -10.05 1.66
N ILE A 63 -12.65 -10.50 0.80
CA ILE A 63 -12.80 -11.92 0.47
C ILE A 63 -11.52 -12.47 -0.16
N LYS A 64 -10.90 -11.71 -1.08
CA LYS A 64 -9.61 -12.10 -1.69
C LYS A 64 -8.50 -12.26 -0.65
N ALA A 65 -8.40 -11.32 0.31
CA ALA A 65 -7.41 -11.38 1.37
C ALA A 65 -7.59 -12.61 2.27
N ILE A 66 -8.84 -12.92 2.65
CA ILE A 66 -9.16 -14.11 3.45
C ILE A 66 -8.77 -15.39 2.69
N ARG A 67 -9.14 -15.51 1.42
CA ARG A 67 -8.81 -16.68 0.59
C ARG A 67 -7.31 -16.88 0.42
N LEU A 68 -6.56 -15.79 0.27
CA LEU A 68 -5.10 -15.85 0.18
C LEU A 68 -4.48 -16.34 1.50
N ALA A 69 -4.95 -15.82 2.63
CA ALA A 69 -4.50 -16.24 3.95
C ALA A 69 -4.84 -17.71 4.25
N GLN A 70 -6.01 -18.19 3.81
CA GLN A 70 -6.37 -19.61 3.91
C GLN A 70 -5.40 -20.48 3.12
N ARG A 71 -5.17 -20.19 1.83
CA ARG A 71 -4.20 -20.93 1.01
C ARG A 71 -2.80 -20.98 1.61
N ALA A 72 -2.34 -19.87 2.16
CA ALA A 72 -1.03 -19.81 2.82
C ALA A 72 -0.97 -20.71 4.07
N ARG A 73 -2.07 -20.82 4.83
CA ARG A 73 -2.19 -21.74 5.96
C ARG A 73 -2.21 -23.20 5.50
N ASP A 74 -2.97 -23.50 4.45
CA ASP A 74 -3.09 -24.84 3.91
C ASP A 74 -1.73 -25.36 3.41
N LEU A 75 -0.93 -24.51 2.77
CA LEU A 75 0.43 -24.83 2.33
C LEU A 75 1.43 -25.04 3.49
N LEU A 76 1.20 -24.42 4.64
CA LEU A 76 2.05 -24.58 5.83
C LEU A 76 1.65 -25.80 6.69
N ALA A 77 0.44 -26.31 6.48
CA ALA A 77 -0.08 -27.49 7.17
C ALA A 77 0.24 -28.81 6.42
N GLN A 78 0.79 -28.72 5.21
CA GLN A 78 1.35 -29.81 4.42
C GLN A 78 2.84 -29.97 4.71
#